data_AF-A0A0B5FA53-F1
#
_entry.id   AF-A0A0B5FA53-F1
#
_cell.length_a   1.000
_cell.length_b   1.000
_cell.length_c   1.000
_cell.angle_alpha   90.00
_cell.angle_beta   90.00
_cell.angle_gamma   90.00
#
_symmetry.space_group_name_H-M   'P 1'
#
loop_
_entity.id
_entity.type
_entity.pdbx_description
1 polymer ?
#
loop_
_entity_poly.entity_id
_entity_poly.type
_entity_poly.pdbx_seq_one_letter_code
_entity_poly.pdbx_strand_id
1 'polypeptide(L)' 'MTTEENSTRSVARGHLSQLIDMFGTDGCLRISTTPEPGIAETSTGARNDEPLDDEQS' A
#
# COMPACT_ATOMS: atom_id res chain seq x y z
N MET A 1 -18.72 -5.25 7.09
CA MET A 1 -17.35 -5.79 6.98
C MET A 1 -17.46 -7.19 6.44
N THR A 2 -17.27 -7.32 5.13
CA THR A 2 -17.43 -8.59 4.44
C THR A 2 -16.21 -9.45 4.73
N THR A 3 -16.43 -10.73 5.02
CA THR A 3 -15.38 -11.69 5.39
C THR A 3 -14.27 -11.79 4.32
N GLU A 4 -14.57 -11.42 3.07
CA GLU A 4 -13.62 -11.29 1.97
C GLU A 4 -12.55 -10.21 2.18
N GLU A 5 -12.90 -9.07 2.76
CA GLU A 5 -11.96 -7.97 3.05
C GLU A 5 -10.89 -8.42 4.07
N ASN A 6 -11.33 -9.16 5.09
CA ASN A 6 -10.45 -9.67 6.15
C ASN A 6 -9.52 -10.78 5.63
N SER A 7 -10.05 -11.67 4.79
CA SER A 7 -9.29 -12.75 4.15
C SER A 7 -8.22 -12.19 3.21
N THR A 8 -8.57 -11.25 2.33
CA THR A 8 -7.65 -10.64 1.37
C THR A 8 -6.57 -9.80 2.06
N ARG A 9 -6.93 -9.06 3.12
CA ARG A 9 -5.98 -8.33 3.97
C ARG A 9 -4.97 -9.25 4.65
N SER A 10 -5.40 -10.45 5.05
CA SER A 10 -4.49 -11.45 5.64
C SER A 10 -3.51 -12.02 4.62
N VAL A 11 -3.95 -12.25 3.38
CA VAL A 11 -3.08 -12.72 2.29
C VAL A 11 -2.06 -11.64 1.91
N ALA A 12 -2.49 -10.39 1.73
CA ALA A 12 -1.59 -9.29 1.40
C ALA A 12 -0.51 -9.07 2.49
N ARG A 13 -0.90 -9.17 3.77
CA ARG A 13 0.04 -9.10 4.89
C ARG A 13 1.02 -10.27 4.90
N GLY A 14 0.55 -11.49 4.66
CA GLY A 14 1.40 -12.67 4.56
C GLY A 14 2.39 -12.59 3.41
N HIS A 15 1.95 -12.06 2.26
CA HIS A 15 2.80 -11.85 1.10
C HIS A 15 3.84 -10.75 1.36
N LEU A 16 3.44 -9.63 1.99
CA LEU A 16 4.36 -8.58 2.39
C LEU A 16 5.42 -9.07 3.39
N SER A 17 5.04 -9.90 4.38
CA SER A 17 6.01 -10.51 5.30
C SER A 17 7.04 -11.37 4.56
N GLN A 18 6.64 -12.14 3.56
CA GLN A 18 7.59 -12.92 2.74
C GLN A 18 8.56 -12.02 1.98
N LEU A 19 8.08 -10.91 1.42
CA LEU A 19 8.95 -9.94 0.74
C LEU A 19 9.94 -9.27 1.70
N ILE A 20 9.52 -8.95 2.92
CA ILE A 20 10.39 -8.37 3.94
C ILE A 20 11.46 -9.38 4.40
N ASP A 21 11.11 -10.65 4.57
CA ASP A 21 12.07 -11.70 4.95
C ASP A 21 13.15 -11.90 3.87
N MET A 22 12.75 -11.88 2.60
CA MET A 22 13.66 -12.13 1.47
C MET A 22 14.50 -10.91 1.06
N PHE A 23 13.93 -9.70 1.12
CA PHE A 23 14.54 -8.50 0.53
C PHE A 23 14.67 -7.33 1.51
N GLY A 24 14.11 -7.46 2.72
CA GLY A 24 14.14 -6.42 3.72
C GLY A 24 15.49 -6.30 4.41
N THR A 25 15.65 -5.20 5.14
CA THR A 25 16.77 -4.96 6.06
C THR A 25 16.18 -4.28 7.29
N ASP A 26 16.56 -4.73 8.49
CA ASP A 26 16.00 -4.23 9.76
C ASP A 26 14.46 -4.29 9.83
N GLY A 27 13.86 -5.34 9.25
CA GLY A 27 12.41 -5.51 9.23
C GLY A 27 11.66 -4.52 8.33
N CYS A 28 12.38 -3.74 7.53
CA CYS A 28 11.84 -2.76 6.60
C CYS A 28 12.17 -3.14 5.14
N LEU A 29 11.22 -2.90 4.23
CA LEU A 29 11.43 -3.07 2.79
C LEU A 29 11.54 -1.70 2.11
N ARG A 30 12.67 -1.42 1.45
CA ARG A 30 12.89 -0.15 0.73
C ARG A 30 12.52 -0.30 -0.75
N ILE A 31 11.40 0.29 -1.14
CA ILE A 31 10.97 0.33 -2.55
C ILE A 31 11.51 1.62 -3.18
N SER A 32 12.29 1.49 -4.25
CA SER A 32 12.74 2.61 -5.07
C SER A 32 12.01 2.53 -6.41
N THR A 33 11.09 3.45 -6.66
CA THR A 33 10.49 3.62 -7.98
C THR A 33 11.28 4.68 -8.72
N THR A 34 11.76 4.35 -9.91
CA THR A 34 12.24 5.37 -10.86
C THR A 34 11.07 5.77 -11.74
N PRO A 35 10.79 7.07 -11.92
CA PRO A 35 9.79 7.49 -12.89
C PRO A 35 10.14 6.99 -14.28
N GLU A 36 9.13 6.50 -15.00
CA GLU A 36 9.26 6.39 -16.44
C GLU A 36 9.41 7.82 -17.01
N PRO A 37 10.40 8.07 -17.88
CA PRO A 37 10.61 9.40 -18.46
C PRO A 37 9.39 9.78 -19.32
N GLY A 38 8.49 10.59 -18.77
CA GLY A 38 7.26 11.03 -19.41
C GLY A 38 6.02 11.02 -18.52
N ILE A 39 6.07 10.35 -17.37
CA ILE A 39 4.96 10.30 -16.42
C ILE A 39 5.46 10.96 -15.12
N ALA A 40 5.14 12.25 -14.97
CA ALA A 40 5.48 12.99 -13.76
C ALA A 40 4.90 12.28 -12.52
N GLU A 41 5.78 12.04 -11.55
CA GLU A 41 5.51 11.26 -10.34
C GLU A 41 4.45 11.93 -9.46
N THR A 42 3.24 11.37 -9.43
CA THR A 42 2.42 11.49 -8.22
C THR A 42 2.86 10.38 -7.28
N SER A 43 4.00 10.60 -6.61
CA SER A 43 4.41 9.79 -5.47
C SER A 43 3.49 10.10 -4.29
N THR A 44 2.27 9.58 -4.31
CA THR A 44 1.41 9.57 -3.12
C THR A 44 1.90 8.43 -2.25
N GLY A 45 2.88 8.75 -1.40
CA GLY A 45 3.17 7.96 -0.21
C GLY A 45 1.85 7.65 0.49
N ALA A 46 1.67 6.38 0.85
CA ALA A 46 0.51 5.83 1.53
C ALA A 46 -0.20 6.84 2.45
N ARG A 47 -1.24 7.51 1.94
CA ARG A 47 -2.29 8.12 2.75
C ARG A 47 -3.56 7.36 2.46
N ASN A 48 -3.75 6.33 3.28
CA ASN A 48 -5.03 5.71 3.51
C ASN A 48 -5.86 6.70 4.35
N ASP A 49 -6.50 7.67 3.71
CA ASP A 49 -7.61 8.41 4.31
C ASP A 49 -8.83 8.17 3.41
N GLU A 50 -9.78 7.46 4.00
CA GLU A 50 -11.05 6.98 3.47
C GLU A 50 -11.94 8.13 2.96
N PRO A 51 -12.80 7.91 1.94
CA PRO A 51 -13.74 8.94 1.51
C PRO A 51 -14.93 8.98 2.48
N LEU A 52 -15.28 10.16 2.98
CA LEU A 52 -16.59 10.40 3.57
C LEU A 52 -17.21 11.66 2.98
N ASP A 53 -18.35 11.39 2.37
CA ASP A 53 -19.31 12.24 1.68
C ASP A 53 -20.11 13.10 2.69
N ASP A 54 -20.94 14.00 2.14
CA ASP A 54 -22.03 14.77 2.77
C ASP A 54 -21.72 15.94 3.74
N GLU A 55 -21.88 17.18 3.23
CA GLU A 55 -23.03 18.07 3.52
C GLU A 55 -22.74 19.48 2.96
N GLN A 56 -23.23 19.81 1.76
CA GLN A 56 -23.38 21.20 1.33
C GLN A 56 -24.83 21.63 1.61
N SER A 57 -24.94 22.71 2.38
CA SER A 57 -26.16 23.31 2.97
C SER A 57 -27.33 23.55 2.03
#